data_AF-W5M3U0-F1
#
_entry.id   AF-W5M3U0-F1
#
_cell.length_a   1.000
_cell.length_b   1.000
_cell.length_c   1.000
_cell.angle_alpha   90.00
_cell.angle_beta   90.00
_cell.angle_gamma   90.00
#
_symmetry.space_group_name_H-M   'P 1'
#
loop_
_entity.id
_entity.type
_entity.pdbx_description
1 polymer ?
#
loop_
_entity_poly.entity_id
_entity_poly.type
_entity_poly.pdbx_seq_one_letter_code
_entity_poly.pdbx_strand_id
1 'polypeptide(L)'
;TRQIRSLHKTAVRSGGGGALFVHRDTPENNPDTPFEFTPENLKRAEAIVQNYPDGHQAAATLPVLDLAQRQHGWLPISAMNKVAELLDVPPMRVYEVATFYTMFNRKPVGKYHIQICTTTPCMLCNSDSILEAIQNKLG
;
A
#
# COMPACT_ATOMS: atom_id res chain seq x y z
N THR A 1 -39.24 8.91 -19.60
CA THR A 1 -38.78 7.53 -19.30
C THR A 1 -37.53 7.22 -20.13
N ARG A 2 -36.36 7.71 -19.71
CA ARG A 2 -35.09 7.38 -20.37
C ARG A 2 -34.38 6.35 -19.50
N GLN A 3 -34.64 5.05 -19.74
CA GLN A 3 -33.82 3.99 -19.17
C GLN A 3 -32.42 4.11 -19.76
N ILE A 4 -31.53 4.81 -19.07
CA ILE A 4 -30.10 4.72 -19.34
C ILE A 4 -29.67 3.37 -18.76
N ARG A 5 -29.83 2.31 -19.54
CA ARG A 5 -29.08 1.06 -19.32
C ARG A 5 -27.64 1.35 -19.72
N SER A 6 -26.90 2.02 -18.84
CA SER A 6 -25.45 1.98 -18.87
C SER A 6 -25.07 0.51 -18.71
N LEU A 7 -24.65 -0.12 -19.82
CA LEU A 7 -24.03 -1.44 -19.76
C LEU A 7 -22.77 -1.27 -18.91
N HIS A 8 -22.75 -1.94 -17.76
CA HIS A 8 -21.65 -1.90 -16.81
C HIS A 8 -20.30 -2.07 -17.52
N LYS A 9 -19.53 -0.99 -17.57
CA LYS A 9 -18.08 -1.12 -17.72
C LYS A 9 -17.57 -1.44 -16.32
N THR A 10 -17.45 -2.72 -15.99
CA THR A 10 -16.56 -3.10 -14.90
C THR A 10 -15.18 -2.60 -15.30
N ALA A 11 -14.74 -1.49 -14.71
CA ALA A 11 -13.39 -1.01 -14.92
C ALA A 11 -12.47 -2.19 -14.59
N VAL A 12 -11.65 -2.60 -15.57
CA VAL A 12 -10.62 -3.60 -15.36
C VAL A 12 -9.81 -3.13 -14.16
N ARG A 13 -9.92 -3.83 -13.03
CA ARG A 13 -9.12 -3.58 -11.85
C ARG A 13 -7.69 -3.95 -12.18
N SER A 14 -6.92 -3.02 -12.73
CA SER A 14 -5.52 -2.93 -12.39
C SER A 14 -5.49 -2.64 -10.89
N GLY A 15 -5.34 -3.68 -10.07
CA GLY A 15 -5.29 -3.57 -8.61
C GLY A 15 -4.37 -2.42 -8.19
N GLY A 16 -4.80 -1.65 -7.18
CA GLY A 16 -4.25 -0.36 -6.75
C GLY A 16 -2.81 -0.38 -6.20
N GLY A 17 -1.98 -1.30 -6.65
CA GLY A 17 -0.57 -1.42 -6.30
C GLY A 17 0.19 -2.23 -7.34
N GLY A 18 -0.04 -1.98 -8.63
CA GLY A 18 0.62 -2.67 -9.74
C GLY A 18 0.22 -4.15 -9.85
N ALA A 19 -0.30 -4.56 -11.01
CA ALA A 19 -0.82 -5.90 -11.27
C ALA A 19 0.18 -7.07 -11.09
N LEU A 20 1.41 -6.83 -10.65
CA LEU A 20 2.47 -7.81 -10.51
C LEU A 20 2.76 -8.12 -9.04
N PHE A 21 2.58 -9.37 -8.63
CA PHE A 21 2.89 -9.86 -7.27
C PHE A 21 4.33 -10.36 -7.11
N VAL A 22 5.12 -10.35 -8.19
CA VAL A 22 6.55 -10.67 -8.16
C VAL A 22 7.37 -9.38 -8.21
N HIS A 23 8.50 -9.36 -7.51
CA HIS A 23 9.47 -8.27 -7.60
C HIS A 23 10.46 -8.53 -8.74
N ARG A 24 10.88 -7.46 -9.42
CA ARG A 24 12.00 -7.46 -10.37
C ARG A 24 12.82 -6.22 -10.06
N ASP A 25 14.12 -6.40 -9.94
CA ASP A 25 15.00 -5.30 -9.58
C ASP A 25 14.98 -4.24 -10.69
N THR A 26 14.65 -3.02 -10.30
CA THR A 26 14.79 -1.84 -11.15
C THR A 26 15.86 -0.92 -10.55
N PRO A 27 16.41 0.03 -11.32
CA PRO A 27 17.36 1.01 -10.77
C PRO A 27 16.80 1.80 -9.57
N GLU A 28 15.48 2.00 -9.53
CA GLU A 28 14.77 2.76 -8.50
C GLU A 28 14.27 1.91 -7.32
N ASN A 29 14.14 0.60 -7.52
CA ASN A 29 13.63 -0.34 -6.51
C ASN A 29 14.43 -1.64 -6.60
N ASN A 30 15.47 -1.71 -5.78
CA ASN A 30 16.37 -2.85 -5.62
C ASN A 30 16.72 -2.98 -4.13
N PRO A 31 17.24 -4.13 -3.67
CA PRO A 31 17.65 -4.30 -2.27
C PRO A 31 18.69 -3.28 -1.79
N ASP A 32 19.48 -2.71 -2.71
CA ASP A 32 20.52 -1.72 -2.42
C ASP A 32 19.98 -0.28 -2.31
N THR A 33 18.68 -0.07 -2.50
CA THR A 33 18.08 1.27 -2.42
C THR A 33 18.17 1.76 -0.97
N PRO A 34 18.73 2.96 -0.72
CA PRO A 34 18.98 3.42 0.63
C PRO A 34 17.65 3.72 1.34
N PHE A 35 17.30 2.89 2.32
CA PHE A 35 16.17 3.12 3.21
C PHE A 35 16.57 2.85 4.66
N GLU A 36 16.46 3.89 5.48
CA GLU A 36 16.60 3.79 6.93
C GLU A 36 15.49 4.58 7.61
N PHE A 37 15.04 4.10 8.77
CA PHE A 37 14.10 4.85 9.59
C PHE A 37 14.77 6.07 10.18
N THR A 38 14.05 7.20 10.22
CA THR A 38 14.52 8.36 10.98
C THR A 38 14.60 8.03 12.47
N PRO A 39 15.46 8.70 13.26
CA PRO A 39 15.57 8.43 14.69
C PRO A 39 14.25 8.58 15.47
N GLU A 40 13.37 9.48 15.00
CA GLU A 40 12.01 9.62 15.55
C GLU A 40 11.14 8.40 15.24
N ASN A 41 11.21 7.92 14.00
CA ASN A 41 10.44 6.77 13.53
C ASN A 41 10.93 5.45 14.14
N LEU A 42 12.22 5.32 14.46
CA LEU A 42 12.74 4.20 15.24
C LEU A 42 12.10 4.13 16.62
N LYS A 43 12.04 5.25 17.36
CA LYS A 43 11.37 5.30 18.67
C LYS A 43 9.89 4.91 18.58
N ARG A 44 9.22 5.33 17.50
CA ARG A 44 7.82 4.95 17.24
C ARG A 44 7.68 3.46 16.92
N ALA A 45 8.61 2.90 16.14
CA ALA A 45 8.63 1.47 15.86
C ALA A 45 8.84 0.66 17.15
N GLU A 46 9.77 1.07 18.01
CA GLU A 46 9.99 0.46 19.33
C GLU A 46 8.72 0.52 20.21
N ALA A 47 8.05 1.68 20.25
CA ALA A 47 6.80 1.84 20.99
C ALA A 47 5.68 0.94 20.43
N ILE A 48 5.65 0.70 19.11
CA ILE A 48 4.70 -0.22 18.48
C ILE A 48 5.01 -1.66 18.89
N VAL A 49 6.29 -2.06 18.89
CA VAL A 49 6.71 -3.41 19.27
C VAL A 49 6.36 -3.71 20.73
N GLN A 50 6.51 -2.73 21.61
CA GLN A 50 6.17 -2.84 23.04
C GLN A 50 4.68 -3.13 23.31
N ASN A 51 3.78 -2.87 22.35
CA ASN A 51 2.36 -3.21 22.50
C ASN A 51 2.10 -4.72 22.41
N TYR A 52 3.05 -5.50 21.91
CA TYR A 52 2.92 -6.94 21.71
C TYR A 52 3.75 -7.71 22.74
N PRO A 53 3.27 -8.87 23.22
CA PRO A 53 4.03 -9.71 24.15
C PRO A 53 5.36 -10.18 23.56
N ASP A 54 6.32 -10.44 24.45
CA ASP A 54 7.60 -11.02 24.08
C ASP A 54 7.41 -12.36 23.33
N GLY A 55 8.22 -12.57 22.29
CA GLY A 55 8.09 -13.72 21.37
C GLY A 55 7.01 -13.58 20.30
N HIS A 56 6.17 -12.55 20.35
CA HIS A 56 5.11 -12.28 19.35
C HIS A 56 5.33 -10.97 18.58
N GLN A 57 6.58 -10.52 18.46
CA GLN A 57 6.95 -9.27 17.79
C GLN A 57 6.58 -9.25 16.30
N ALA A 58 6.41 -10.42 15.67
CA ALA A 58 5.90 -10.54 14.30
C ALA A 58 4.51 -9.88 14.10
N ALA A 59 3.71 -9.74 15.17
CA ALA A 59 2.42 -9.04 15.11
C ALA A 59 2.57 -7.53 14.81
N ALA A 60 3.73 -6.94 15.11
CA ALA A 60 4.05 -5.55 14.81
C ALA A 60 4.37 -5.30 13.32
N THR A 61 4.42 -6.34 12.48
CA THR A 61 4.79 -6.19 11.05
C THR A 61 3.89 -5.19 10.33
N LEU A 62 2.57 -5.26 10.52
CA LEU A 62 1.61 -4.37 9.86
C LEU A 62 1.83 -2.90 10.22
N PRO A 63 1.81 -2.50 11.51
CA PRO A 63 1.98 -1.09 11.88
C PRO A 63 3.38 -0.55 11.60
N VAL A 64 4.43 -1.36 11.72
CA VAL A 64 5.80 -0.91 11.38
C VAL A 64 5.97 -0.73 9.87
N LEU A 65 5.34 -1.59 9.05
CA LEU A 65 5.33 -1.43 7.60
C LEU A 65 4.52 -0.19 7.16
N ASP A 66 3.38 0.08 7.80
CA ASP A 66 2.61 1.33 7.56
C ASP A 66 3.44 2.57 7.92
N LEU A 67 4.23 2.49 8.99
CA LEU A 67 5.13 3.56 9.38
C LEU A 67 6.23 3.80 8.34
N ALA A 68 6.82 2.72 7.79
CA ALA A 68 7.77 2.81 6.68
C ALA A 68 7.15 3.48 5.44
N GLN A 69 5.91 3.10 5.10
CA GLN A 69 5.18 3.72 4.00
C GLN A 69 4.88 5.19 4.25
N ARG A 70 4.55 5.60 5.49
CA ARG A 70 4.32 7.03 5.81
C ARG A 70 5.59 7.86 5.69
N GLN A 71 6.74 7.28 6.00
CA GLN A 71 8.02 7.97 5.88
C GLN A 71 8.41 8.20 4.40
N HIS A 72 8.21 7.19 3.55
CA HIS A 72 8.71 7.22 2.17
C HIS A 72 7.64 7.45 1.09
N GLY A 73 6.35 7.36 1.46
CA GLY A 73 5.19 7.46 0.57
C GLY A 73 4.79 6.14 -0.11
N TRP A 74 5.75 5.24 -0.27
CA TRP A 74 5.58 3.90 -0.84
C TRP A 74 6.63 2.95 -0.25
N LEU A 75 6.57 1.66 -0.57
CA LEU A 75 7.41 0.62 0.02
C LEU A 75 8.37 0.01 -1.01
N PRO A 76 9.65 0.45 -1.03
CA PRO A 76 10.71 -0.25 -1.75
C PRO A 76 11.04 -1.57 -1.05
N ILE A 77 11.68 -2.48 -1.77
CA ILE A 77 12.07 -3.79 -1.21
C ILE A 77 13.04 -3.64 -0.04
N SER A 78 13.91 -2.62 -0.05
CA SER A 78 14.81 -2.29 1.06
C SER A 78 14.06 -1.91 2.34
N ALA A 79 12.92 -1.22 2.23
CA ALA A 79 12.09 -0.90 3.39
C ALA A 79 11.49 -2.16 4.02
N MET A 80 11.03 -3.10 3.20
CA MET A 80 10.51 -4.38 3.67
C MET A 80 11.60 -5.21 4.34
N ASN A 81 12.80 -5.25 3.76
CA ASN A 81 13.96 -5.91 4.36
C ASN A 81 14.32 -5.27 5.70
N LYS A 82 14.28 -3.94 5.80
CA LYS A 82 14.61 -3.25 7.05
C LYS A 82 13.60 -3.54 8.17
N VAL A 83 12.32 -3.66 7.83
CA VAL A 83 11.28 -4.10 8.77
C VAL A 83 11.50 -5.54 9.21
N ALA A 84 11.91 -6.41 8.27
CA ALA A 84 12.22 -7.80 8.57
C ALA A 84 13.39 -7.94 9.56
N GLU A 85 14.46 -7.17 9.34
CA GLU A 85 15.61 -7.08 10.25
C GLU A 85 15.21 -6.55 11.64
N LEU A 86 14.36 -5.52 11.70
CA LEU A 86 13.96 -4.89 12.97
C LEU A 86 13.13 -5.83 13.85
N LEU A 87 12.26 -6.64 13.24
CA LEU A 87 11.34 -7.55 13.95
C LEU A 87 11.86 -8.98 14.08
N ASP A 88 13.08 -9.26 13.61
CA ASP A 88 13.67 -10.60 13.54
C ASP A 88 12.75 -11.65 12.88
N VAL A 89 12.13 -11.26 11.76
CA VAL A 89 11.26 -12.14 10.97
C VAL A 89 11.85 -12.40 9.59
N PRO A 90 11.59 -13.57 8.98
CA PRO A 90 12.02 -13.82 7.61
C PRO A 90 11.43 -12.77 6.64
N PRO A 91 12.23 -12.17 5.74
CA PRO A 91 11.76 -11.15 4.80
C PRO A 91 10.55 -11.59 3.97
N MET A 92 10.46 -12.89 3.67
CA MET A 92 9.34 -13.46 2.93
C MET A 92 7.99 -13.22 3.62
N ARG A 93 7.92 -13.25 4.95
CA ARG A 93 6.67 -12.96 5.69
C ARG A 93 6.25 -11.50 5.55
N VAL A 94 7.23 -10.60 5.50
CA VAL A 94 6.96 -9.18 5.26
C VAL A 94 6.46 -8.96 3.83
N TYR A 95 7.04 -9.66 2.85
CA TYR A 95 6.58 -9.62 1.45
C TYR A 95 5.16 -10.14 1.28
N GLU A 96 4.80 -11.23 1.96
CA GLU A 96 3.43 -11.76 1.98
C GLU A 96 2.45 -10.71 2.50
N VAL A 97 2.75 -10.07 3.64
CA VAL A 97 1.92 -9.01 4.21
C VAL A 97 1.80 -7.81 3.27
N ALA A 98 2.92 -7.35 2.71
CA ALA A 98 2.96 -6.20 1.82
C ALA A 98 2.22 -6.42 0.49
N THR A 99 2.13 -7.67 0.03
CA THR A 99 1.39 -8.03 -1.19
C THR A 99 -0.08 -8.35 -0.94
N PHE A 100 -0.41 -8.82 0.27
CA PHE A 100 -1.76 -9.19 0.66
C PHE A 100 -2.66 -7.97 0.93
N TYR A 101 -2.17 -6.96 1.66
CA TYR A 101 -2.96 -5.78 1.99
C TYR A 101 -2.86 -4.71 0.90
N THR A 102 -4.01 -4.28 0.39
CA THR A 102 -4.12 -3.32 -0.73
C THR A 102 -3.73 -1.89 -0.38
N MET A 103 -3.52 -1.56 0.90
CA MET A 103 -3.05 -0.25 1.34
C MET A 103 -1.55 -0.07 1.10
N PHE A 104 -0.80 -1.17 1.00
CA PHE A 104 0.64 -1.14 0.86
C PHE A 104 1.05 -0.87 -0.60
N ASN A 105 1.59 0.32 -0.84
CA ASN A 105 1.97 0.77 -2.17
C ASN A 105 3.37 0.29 -2.50
N ARG A 106 3.52 -0.72 -3.37
CA ARG A 106 4.83 -1.27 -3.80
C ARG A 106 5.43 -0.56 -5.01
N LYS A 107 4.71 0.41 -5.56
CA LYS A 107 5.14 1.29 -6.64
C LYS A 107 5.07 2.72 -6.15
N PRO A 108 5.92 3.61 -6.67
CA PRO A 108 5.82 5.03 -6.36
C PRO A 108 4.43 5.55 -6.78
N VAL A 109 3.69 6.08 -5.82
CA VAL A 109 2.41 6.76 -6.04
C VAL A 109 2.61 8.27 -5.92
N GLY A 110 1.71 9.04 -6.54
CA GLY A 110 1.71 10.49 -6.38
C GLY A 110 1.44 10.92 -4.93
N LYS A 111 1.71 12.20 -4.62
CA LYS A 111 1.49 12.78 -3.28
C LYS A 111 0.06 12.57 -2.75
N TYR A 112 -0.92 12.61 -3.64
CA TYR A 112 -2.32 12.37 -3.32
C TYR A 112 -2.79 11.10 -4.02
N HIS A 113 -3.02 10.04 -3.24
CA HIS A 113 -3.58 8.79 -3.73
C HIS A 113 -5.11 8.80 -3.57
N ILE A 114 -5.83 9.08 -4.67
CA ILE A 114 -7.28 9.19 -4.67
C ILE A 114 -7.89 7.80 -4.84
N GLN A 115 -8.58 7.32 -3.80
CA GLN A 115 -9.29 6.03 -3.81
C GLN A 115 -10.80 6.27 -3.87
N ILE A 116 -11.44 5.86 -4.97
CA ILE A 116 -12.88 6.05 -5.18
C ILE A 116 -13.58 4.71 -4.95
N CYS A 117 -14.57 4.70 -4.07
CA CYS A 117 -15.41 3.53 -3.85
C CYS A 117 -16.40 3.35 -5.00
N THR A 118 -16.30 2.21 -5.70
CA THR A 118 -17.22 1.79 -6.77
C THR A 118 -17.99 0.52 -6.41
N THR A 119 -18.13 0.24 -5.10
CA THR A 119 -18.97 -0.87 -4.63
C THR A 119 -20.46 -0.53 -4.78
N THR A 120 -21.31 -1.55 -4.73
CA THR A 120 -22.76 -1.43 -5.00
C THR A 120 -23.45 -0.26 -4.28
N PRO A 121 -23.24 0.00 -2.97
CA PRO A 121 -23.89 1.12 -2.31
C PRO A 121 -23.51 2.49 -2.91
N CYS A 122 -22.23 2.73 -3.18
CA CYS A 122 -21.76 3.99 -3.79
C CYS A 122 -22.17 4.08 -5.26
N MET A 123 -22.16 2.95 -5.97
CA MET A 123 -22.59 2.86 -7.36
C MET A 123 -24.07 3.22 -7.52
N LEU A 124 -24.94 2.74 -6.63
CA LEU A 124 -26.36 3.12 -6.60
C LEU A 124 -26.55 4.63 -6.35
N CYS A 125 -25.64 5.24 -5.59
CA CYS A 125 -25.55 6.69 -5.40
C CYS A 125 -24.78 7.42 -6.52
N ASN A 126 -24.60 6.79 -7.68
CA ASN A 126 -23.97 7.36 -8.87
C ASN A 126 -22.49 7.76 -8.68
N SER A 127 -21.69 6.96 -7.98
CA SER A 127 -20.25 7.22 -7.81
C SER A 127 -19.45 7.21 -9.12
N ASP A 128 -19.96 6.58 -10.17
CA ASP A 128 -19.37 6.60 -11.51
C ASP A 128 -19.25 8.04 -12.06
N SER A 129 -20.23 8.90 -11.79
CA SER A 129 -20.18 10.31 -12.20
C SER A 129 -19.03 11.08 -11.54
N ILE A 130 -18.68 10.74 -10.31
CA ILE A 130 -17.56 11.34 -9.58
C ILE A 130 -16.23 10.85 -10.19
N LEU A 131 -16.15 9.56 -10.53
CA LEU A 131 -14.97 8.99 -11.18
C LEU A 131 -14.72 9.62 -12.56
N GLU A 132 -15.76 9.77 -13.38
CA GLU A 132 -15.67 10.47 -14.68
C GLU A 132 -15.27 11.94 -14.51
N ALA A 133 -15.83 12.65 -13.53
CA ALA A 133 -15.48 14.04 -13.26
C ALA A 133 -14.00 14.19 -12.86
N ILE A 134 -13.47 13.27 -12.06
CA ILE A 134 -12.06 13.27 -11.65
C ILE A 134 -11.14 12.95 -12.83
N GLN A 135 -11.48 11.95 -13.66
CA GLN A 135 -10.72 11.63 -14.88
C GLN A 135 -10.68 12.82 -15.85
N ASN A 136 -11.83 13.44 -16.13
CA ASN A 136 -11.87 14.62 -17.01
C ASN A 136 -11.08 15.82 -16.46
N LYS A 137 -10.92 15.92 -15.13
CA LYS A 137 -10.19 17.01 -14.48
C LYS A 137 -8.68 16.78 -14.43
N LEU A 138 -8.24 15.53 -14.25
CA LEU A 138 -6.83 15.17 -14.03
C LEU A 138 -6.15 14.62 -15.30
N GLY A 139 -6.92 14.22 -16.31
CA GLY A 139 -6.43 13.62 -17.56
C GLY A 139 -6.32 12.10 -17.49
#